data_AF-A0A3C0JSK1-F1
#
_entry.id   AF-A0A3C0JSK1-F1
#
_cell.length_a   1.000
_cell.length_b   1.000
_cell.length_c   1.000
_cell.angle_alpha   90.00
_cell.angle_beta   90.00
_cell.angle_gamma   90.00
#
_symmetry.space_group_name_H-M   'P 1'
#
loop_
_entity.id
_entity.type
_entity.pdbx_description
1 polymer ?
#
loop_
_entity_poly.entity_id
_entity_poly.type
_entity_poly.pdbx_seq_one_letter_code
_entity_poly.pdbx_strand_id
1 'polypeptide(L)'
;MVSVDYSPLDRPEISMNSFYPRQNWTATPDGAEDHTVTVEGGINLSCRFFPVSQENPTILFFYGNGETAADYDNIAPIYNQVGVNF
;
A
#
# COMPACT_ATOMS: atom_id res chain seq x y z
N MET A 1 0.27 -32.30 10.55
CA MET A 1 0.61 -31.00 11.15
C MET A 1 -0.57 -30.58 12.00
N VAL A 2 -0.33 -30.09 13.22
CA VAL A 2 -1.41 -29.55 14.06
C VAL A 2 -1.87 -28.23 13.43
N SER A 3 -3.17 -28.10 13.17
CA SER A 3 -3.77 -26.86 12.73
C SER A 3 -3.87 -25.93 13.93
N VAL A 4 -3.25 -24.75 13.84
CA VAL A 4 -3.39 -23.70 14.87
C VAL A 4 -4.62 -22.87 14.53
N ASP A 5 -5.49 -22.67 15.51
CA ASP A 5 -6.63 -21.75 15.39
C ASP A 5 -6.15 -20.31 15.61
N TYR A 6 -6.22 -19.50 14.56
CA TYR A 6 -5.84 -18.08 14.58
C TYR A 6 -7.03 -17.15 14.83
N SER A 7 -8.25 -17.66 14.96
CA SER A 7 -9.43 -16.82 15.25
C SER A 7 -9.30 -15.93 16.50
N PRO A 8 -8.49 -16.26 17.53
CA PRO A 8 -8.23 -15.31 18.61
C PRO A 8 -7.58 -14.00 18.16
N LEU A 9 -6.80 -13.99 17.06
CA LEU A 9 -6.18 -12.78 16.52
C LEU A 9 -7.21 -11.82 15.90
N ASP A 10 -8.39 -12.31 15.51
CA ASP A 10 -9.46 -11.49 14.94
C ASP A 10 -10.18 -10.64 15.99
N ARG A 11 -9.94 -10.89 17.28
CA ARG A 11 -10.49 -10.09 18.37
C ARG A 11 -10.02 -8.63 18.23
N PRO A 12 -10.92 -7.63 18.26
CA PRO A 12 -10.54 -6.23 18.09
C PRO A 12 -9.45 -5.78 19.08
N GLU A 13 -9.46 -6.31 20.30
CA GLU A 13 -8.46 -6.00 21.34
C GLU A 13 -7.03 -6.47 20.98
N ILE A 14 -6.89 -7.43 20.07
CA ILE A 14 -5.61 -7.97 19.60
C ILE A 14 -5.29 -7.42 18.21
N SER A 15 -6.26 -7.51 17.29
CA SER A 15 -6.11 -7.09 15.90
C SER A 15 -5.80 -5.61 15.78
N MET A 16 -6.51 -4.71 16.48
CA MET A 16 -6.25 -3.27 16.37
C MET A 16 -4.90 -2.85 16.95
N ASN A 17 -4.36 -3.60 17.90
CA ASN A 17 -3.03 -3.36 18.45
C ASN A 17 -1.91 -3.90 17.55
N SER A 18 -2.21 -4.94 16.77
CA SER A 18 -1.23 -5.62 15.90
C SER A 18 -1.26 -5.08 14.47
N PHE A 19 -2.42 -4.70 13.98
CA PHE A 19 -2.70 -4.17 12.65
C PHE A 19 -3.42 -2.83 12.83
N TYR A 20 -2.65 -1.77 13.08
CA TYR A 20 -3.19 -0.44 13.33
C TYR A 20 -3.19 0.37 12.03
N PRO A 21 -4.33 0.47 11.31
CA PRO A 21 -4.40 1.28 10.10
C PRO A 21 -4.27 2.76 10.48
N ARG A 22 -3.10 3.33 10.23
CA ARG A 22 -2.88 4.77 10.43
C ARG A 22 -3.76 5.54 9.45
N GLN A 23 -4.51 6.51 9.97
CA GLN A 23 -5.22 7.48 9.13
C GLN A 23 -4.23 8.53 8.64
N ASN A 24 -3.52 8.23 7.55
CA ASN A 24 -2.51 9.10 6.98
C ASN A 24 -2.83 9.42 5.52
N TRP A 25 -3.73 10.39 5.33
CA TRP A 25 -4.09 10.92 4.03
C TRP A 25 -3.30 12.19 3.77
N THR A 26 -2.45 12.18 2.75
CA THR A 26 -1.70 13.35 2.29
C THR A 26 -2.24 13.79 0.93
N ALA A 27 -2.04 15.07 0.59
CA ALA A 27 -2.25 15.51 -0.78
C ALA A 27 -1.36 14.68 -1.72
N THR A 28 -1.88 14.31 -2.88
CA THR A 28 -1.13 13.60 -3.90
C THR A 28 0.06 14.47 -4.34
N PRO A 29 1.31 13.97 -4.27
CA PRO A 29 2.48 14.69 -4.75
C PRO A 29 2.40 14.98 -6.25
N ASP A 30 3.09 16.03 -6.69
CA ASP A 30 3.20 16.35 -8.11
C ASP A 30 3.81 15.18 -8.89
N GLY A 31 3.15 14.79 -9.99
CA GLY A 31 3.56 13.66 -10.82
C GLY A 31 3.18 12.29 -10.28
N ALA A 32 2.56 12.21 -9.10
CA ALA A 32 1.95 10.99 -8.59
C ALA A 32 0.44 10.96 -8.85
N GLU A 33 -0.13 9.77 -8.83
CA GLU A 33 -1.55 9.51 -9.09
C GLU A 33 -2.13 8.60 -8.00
N ASP A 34 -3.24 9.01 -7.39
CA ASP A 34 -3.97 8.14 -6.46
C ASP A 34 -5.03 7.32 -7.23
N HIS A 35 -4.98 6.01 -7.07
CA HIS A 35 -5.86 5.05 -7.74
C HIS A 35 -6.67 4.26 -6.71
N THR A 36 -7.86 3.83 -7.13
CA THR A 36 -8.69 2.88 -6.37
C THR A 36 -8.87 1.61 -7.19
N VAL A 37 -8.44 0.48 -6.63
CA VAL A 37 -8.56 -0.84 -7.22
C VAL A 37 -9.67 -1.60 -6.49
N THR A 38 -10.74 -1.91 -7.19
CA THR A 38 -11.82 -2.77 -6.67
C THR A 38 -11.45 -4.23 -6.86
N VAL A 39 -11.48 -5.01 -5.78
CA VAL A 39 -11.22 -6.45 -5.77
C VAL A 39 -12.50 -7.23 -5.44
N GLU A 40 -12.39 -8.56 -5.33
CA GLU A 40 -13.51 -9.44 -4.98
C GLU A 40 -14.20 -9.02 -3.67
N GLY A 41 -15.51 -9.27 -3.58
CA GLY A 41 -16.32 -8.89 -2.42
C GLY A 41 -16.63 -7.39 -2.34
N GLY A 42 -16.30 -6.61 -3.39
CA GLY A 42 -16.54 -5.17 -3.41
C GLY A 42 -15.58 -4.38 -2.53
N ILE A 43 -14.45 -4.99 -2.14
CA ILE A 43 -13.41 -4.33 -1.35
C ILE A 43 -12.64 -3.38 -2.25
N ASN A 44 -12.43 -2.14 -1.78
CA ASN A 44 -11.66 -1.13 -2.49
C ASN A 44 -10.32 -0.94 -1.81
N LEU A 45 -9.24 -1.06 -2.58
CA LEU A 45 -7.87 -0.81 -2.16
C LEU A 45 -7.39 0.50 -2.78
N SER A 46 -6.91 1.42 -1.96
CA SER A 46 -6.26 2.64 -2.44
C SER A 46 -4.77 2.40 -2.63
N CYS A 47 -4.22 2.89 -3.74
CA CYS A 47 -2.78 2.91 -3.99
C CYS A 47 -2.37 4.27 -4.59
N ARG A 48 -1.08 4.56 -4.49
CA ARG A 48 -0.45 5.72 -5.11
C ARG A 48 0.56 5.21 -6.14
N PHE A 49 0.53 5.80 -7.32
CA PHE A 49 1.35 5.45 -8.46
C PHE A 49 2.24 6.62 -8.86
N PHE A 50 3.50 6.34 -9.14
CA PHE A 50 4.54 7.29 -9.50
C PHE A 50 5.07 6.93 -10.89
N PRO A 51 4.40 7.37 -11.98
CA PRO A 51 4.77 7.05 -13.35
C PRO A 51 6.03 7.78 -13.82
N VAL A 52 6.80 7.10 -14.67
CA VAL A 52 7.91 7.65 -15.48
C VAL A 52 7.56 7.57 -16.97
N SER A 53 7.20 6.37 -17.44
CA SER A 53 6.78 6.11 -18.83
C SER A 53 6.03 4.78 -18.92
N GLN A 54 5.19 4.66 -19.94
CA GLN A 54 4.51 3.40 -20.27
C GLN A 54 5.48 2.29 -20.73
N GLU A 55 6.67 2.67 -21.19
CA GLU A 55 7.72 1.73 -21.62
C GLU A 55 8.59 1.23 -20.45
N ASN A 56 8.47 1.85 -19.27
CA ASN A 56 9.25 1.46 -18.09
C ASN A 56 8.55 0.32 -17.32
N PRO A 57 9.31 -0.58 -16.67
CA PRO A 57 8.71 -1.60 -15.82
C PRO A 57 7.99 -0.97 -14.63
N THR A 58 6.92 -1.62 -14.18
CA THR A 58 6.13 -1.19 -13.03
C THR A 58 6.30 -2.16 -11.87
N ILE A 59 6.56 -1.64 -10.67
CA ILE A 59 6.54 -2.40 -9.43
C ILE A 59 5.13 -2.30 -8.83
N LEU A 60 4.53 -3.44 -8.49
CA LEU A 60 3.37 -3.49 -7.60
C LEU A 60 3.86 -3.72 -6.18
N PHE A 61 3.93 -2.66 -5.39
CA PHE A 61 4.51 -2.70 -4.05
C PHE A 61 3.44 -2.84 -2.96
N PHE A 62 3.60 -3.83 -2.08
CA PHE A 62 2.77 -4.01 -0.88
C PHE A 62 3.56 -3.56 0.34
N TYR A 63 3.08 -2.51 1.01
CA TYR A 63 3.72 -1.97 2.19
C TYR A 63 3.53 -2.84 3.43
N GLY A 64 4.39 -2.62 4.42
CA GLY A 64 4.42 -3.34 5.66
C GLY A 64 3.32 -2.93 6.64
N ASN A 65 3.29 -3.61 7.77
CA ASN A 65 2.26 -3.40 8.78
C ASN A 65 2.30 -1.97 9.35
N GLY A 66 1.15 -1.30 9.31
CA GLY A 66 0.98 0.06 9.81
C GLY A 66 1.54 1.14 8.88
N GLU A 67 2.13 0.79 7.73
CA GLU A 67 2.52 1.75 6.70
C GLU A 67 1.33 2.13 5.82
N THR A 68 1.39 3.28 5.16
CA THR A 68 0.40 3.75 4.18
C THR A 68 1.08 4.14 2.87
N ALA A 69 0.32 4.26 1.78
CA ALA A 69 0.87 4.66 0.48
C ALA A 69 1.66 5.99 0.54
N ALA A 70 1.22 6.93 1.40
CA ALA A 70 1.88 8.22 1.59
C ALA A 70 3.27 8.12 2.25
N ASP A 71 3.56 7.06 3.01
CA ASP A 71 4.89 6.89 3.62
C ASP A 71 6.00 6.71 2.55
N TYR A 72 5.62 6.42 1.30
CA TYR A 72 6.53 6.14 0.19
C TYR A 72 6.82 7.35 -0.71
N ASP A 73 6.19 8.51 -0.46
CA ASP A 73 6.32 9.73 -1.27
C ASP A 73 7.80 10.14 -1.47
N ASN A 74 8.67 9.86 -0.49
CA ASN A 74 10.09 10.22 -0.54
C ASN A 74 10.98 9.16 -1.20
N ILE A 75 10.54 7.90 -1.27
CA ILE A 75 11.36 6.81 -1.83
C ILE A 75 10.96 6.45 -3.26
N ALA A 76 9.69 6.62 -3.63
CA ALA A 76 9.21 6.38 -4.99
C ALA A 76 10.02 7.16 -6.06
N PRO A 77 10.38 8.44 -5.85
CA PRO A 77 11.23 9.17 -6.80
C PRO A 77 12.61 8.54 -7.02
N ILE A 78 13.14 7.78 -6.05
CA ILE A 78 14.43 7.09 -6.19
C ILE A 78 14.31 5.95 -7.22
N TYR A 79 13.17 5.24 -7.25
CA TYR A 79 12.87 4.24 -8.28
C TYR A 79 12.66 4.90 -9.65
N ASN A 80 11.98 6.06 -9.67
CA ASN A 80 11.78 6.79 -10.92
C ASN A 80 13.10 7.22 -11.57
N GLN A 81 14.11 7.62 -10.76
CA GLN A 81 15.45 7.99 -11.26
C GLN A 81 16.18 6.86 -12.01
N VAL A 82 15.85 5.60 -11.73
CA VAL A 82 16.41 4.43 -12.44
C VAL A 82 15.48 3.89 -13.51
N GLY A 83 14.43 4.64 -13.88
CA GLY A 83 13.50 4.27 -14.95
C GLY A 83 12.53 3.17 -14.55
N VAL A 84 11.97 3.24 -13.35
CA VAL A 84 10.97 2.30 -12.86
C VAL A 84 9.73 3.09 -12.42
N ASN A 85 8.55 2.66 -12.87
CA ASN A 85 7.30 3.16 -12.30
C ASN A 85 7.09 2.48 -10.94
N PHE A 86 6.72 3.25 -9.93
CA PHE A 86 6.56 2.76 -8.56
C PHE A 86 5.12 2.90 -8.09
#